data_AF-A0A8S4GZK7-F1
#
_entry.id   AF-A0A8S4GZK7-F1
#
_cell.length_a   1.000
_cell.length_b   1.000
_cell.length_c   1.000
_cell.angle_alpha   90.00
_cell.angle_beta   90.00
_cell.angle_gamma   90.00
#
_symmetry.space_group_name_H-M   'P 1'
#
loop_
_entity.id
_entity.type
_entity.pdbx_description
1 polymer ?
#
loop_
_entity_poly.entity_id
_entity_poly.type
_entity_poly.pdbx_seq_one_letter_code
_entity_poly.pdbx_strand_id
1 'polypeptide(L)'
;MLHLAYYIVMFACHLGLIGMNMWALFQARRLQQDRINPHDFASKLNALVVPEHMFQLATTIMLWAKGHYLLAIPACFVTWTHVRQHMRGDAWLSPTDAFTRTKPIQAGRGIKQLLYVWSMVAVLYLLAEDGVKDLVGWMHGYREKVPYRFSPDFQHL
;
A
#
# COMPACT_ATOMS: atom_id res chain seq x y z
N MET A 1 4.51 14.80 14.40
CA MET A 1 5.49 14.96 13.30
C MET A 1 6.15 13.66 12.82
N LEU A 2 7.03 12.98 13.58
CA LEU A 2 7.67 11.73 13.11
C LEU A 2 6.66 10.58 12.91
N HIS A 3 5.59 10.55 13.72
CA HIS A 3 4.49 9.58 13.62
C HIS A 3 3.64 9.79 12.36
N LEU A 4 3.25 11.03 12.07
CA LEU A 4 2.53 11.37 10.85
C LEU A 4 3.33 11.02 9.57
N ALA A 5 4.62 11.36 9.53
CA ALA A 5 5.50 11.04 8.41
C ALA A 5 5.56 9.52 8.14
N TYR A 6 5.56 8.71 9.21
CA TYR A 6 5.52 7.26 9.10
C TYR A 6 4.28 6.73 8.37
N TYR A 7 3.09 7.22 8.75
CA TYR A 7 1.83 6.82 8.12
C TYR A 7 1.72 7.32 6.67
N ILE A 8 2.30 8.49 6.35
CA ILE A 8 2.39 8.99 4.98
C ILE A 8 3.24 8.06 4.10
N VAL A 9 4.41 7.63 4.59
CA VAL A 9 5.27 6.68 3.86
C VAL A 9 4.55 5.34 3.69
N MET A 10 3.92 4.82 4.75
CA MET A 10 3.17 3.57 4.69
C MET A 10 2.01 3.64 3.67
N PHE A 11 1.32 4.78 3.62
CA PHE A 11 0.27 5.06 2.64
C PHE A 11 0.83 5.08 1.21
N ALA A 12 1.93 5.82 0.97
CA ALA A 12 2.57 5.88 -0.33
C ALA A 12 3.03 4.48 -0.82
N CYS A 13 3.57 3.65 0.09
CA CYS A 13 3.94 2.27 -0.25
C CYS A 13 2.73 1.41 -0.64
N HIS A 14 1.61 1.51 0.09
CA HIS A 14 0.38 0.82 -0.28
C HIS A 14 -0.16 1.29 -1.64
N LEU A 15 -0.06 2.58 -1.94
CA LEU A 15 -0.50 3.12 -3.23
C LEU A 15 0.34 2.54 -4.37
N GLY A 16 1.66 2.46 -4.18
CA GLY A 16 2.57 1.79 -5.10
C GLY A 16 2.21 0.32 -5.33
N LEU A 17 1.95 -0.45 -4.26
CA LEU A 17 1.55 -1.87 -4.35
C LEU A 17 0.25 -2.06 -5.12
N ILE A 18 -0.77 -1.25 -4.80
CA ILE A 18 -2.06 -1.25 -5.50
C ILE A 18 -1.85 -0.93 -6.99
N GLY A 19 -1.08 0.11 -7.30
CA GLY A 19 -0.81 0.54 -8.67
C GLY A 19 -0.08 -0.52 -9.49
N MET A 20 1.01 -1.07 -8.96
CA MET A 20 1.77 -2.14 -9.63
C MET A 20 0.92 -3.39 -9.86
N ASN A 21 0.16 -3.84 -8.86
CA ASN A 21 -0.64 -5.04 -8.97
C ASN A 21 -1.86 -4.85 -9.89
N MET A 22 -2.49 -3.67 -9.86
CA MET A 22 -3.56 -3.32 -10.80
C MET A 22 -3.04 -3.26 -12.25
N TRP A 23 -1.86 -2.65 -12.46
CA TRP A 23 -1.21 -2.65 -13.76
C TRP A 23 -0.92 -4.06 -14.27
N ALA A 24 -0.38 -4.94 -13.41
CA ALA A 24 -0.16 -6.34 -13.74
C ALA A 24 -1.45 -7.09 -14.13
N LEU A 25 -2.55 -6.87 -13.40
CA LEU A 25 -3.87 -7.43 -13.71
C LEU A 25 -4.40 -6.95 -15.06
N PHE A 26 -4.24 -5.65 -15.36
CA PHE A 26 -4.60 -5.08 -16.66
C PHE A 26 -3.82 -5.73 -17.81
N GLN A 27 -2.51 -5.92 -17.63
CA GLN A 27 -1.66 -6.60 -18.61
C GLN A 27 -2.05 -8.07 -18.82
N ALA A 28 -2.41 -8.79 -17.75
CA ALA A 28 -2.89 -10.17 -17.85
C ALA A 28 -4.20 -10.26 -18.66
N ARG A 29 -5.12 -9.30 -18.46
CA ARG A 29 -6.36 -9.22 -19.25
C ARG A 29 -6.10 -8.92 -20.72
N ARG A 30 -5.11 -8.07 -21.02
CA ARG A 30 -4.71 -7.81 -22.42
C ARG A 30 -4.17 -9.05 -23.12
N LEU A 31 -3.40 -9.90 -22.42
CA LEU A 31 -2.93 -11.16 -22.99
C LEU A 31 -4.10 -12.10 -23.30
N GLN A 32 -5.10 -12.18 -22.41
CA GLN A 32 -6.32 -12.98 -22.65
C GLN A 32 -7.16 -12.49 -23.83
N GLN A 33 -7.10 -11.19 -24.13
CA GLN A 33 -7.79 -10.56 -25.26
C GLN A 33 -6.96 -10.57 -26.54
N ASP A 34 -5.83 -11.28 -26.56
CA ASP A 34 -4.87 -11.32 -27.68
C ASP A 34 -4.37 -9.93 -28.11
N ARG A 35 -4.33 -8.97 -27.17
CA ARG A 35 -3.91 -7.57 -27.43
C ARG A 35 -2.42 -7.34 -27.21
N ILE A 36 -1.70 -8.31 -26.67
CA ILE A 36 -0.25 -8.29 -26.43
C ILE A 36 0.30 -9.70 -26.63
N ASN A 37 1.55 -9.78 -27.07
CA ASN A 37 2.23 -11.06 -27.16
C ASN A 37 2.61 -11.61 -25.76
N PRO A 38 2.87 -12.92 -25.64
CA PRO A 38 3.36 -13.55 -24.41
C PRO A 38 4.71 -13.02 -23.92
N HIS A 39 5.59 -12.68 -24.85
CA HIS A 39 6.94 -12.21 -24.55
C HIS A 39 6.93 -10.84 -23.86
N ASP A 40 6.19 -9.87 -24.38
CA ASP A 40 6.07 -8.55 -23.78
C ASP A 40 5.30 -8.62 -22.46
N PHE A 41 4.32 -9.52 -22.35
CA PHE A 41 3.63 -9.75 -21.09
C PHE A 41 4.61 -10.23 -20.01
N ALA A 42 5.40 -11.27 -20.31
CA ALA A 42 6.41 -11.80 -19.40
C ALA A 42 7.44 -10.73 -19.01
N SER A 43 8.00 -10.01 -19.98
CA SER A 43 8.96 -8.92 -19.73
C SER A 43 8.39 -7.83 -18.80
N LYS A 44 7.17 -7.36 -19.08
CA LYS A 44 6.51 -6.32 -18.26
C LYS A 44 6.19 -6.81 -16.85
N LEU A 45 5.76 -8.07 -16.70
CA LEU A 45 5.46 -8.63 -15.39
C LEU A 45 6.74 -8.84 -14.58
N ASN A 46 7.80 -9.32 -15.22
CA ASN A 46 9.11 -9.55 -14.63
C ASN A 46 9.75 -8.25 -14.12
N ALA A 47 9.58 -7.14 -14.85
CA ALA A 47 10.05 -5.83 -14.40
C ALA A 47 9.41 -5.37 -13.06
N LEU A 48 8.22 -5.88 -12.73
CA LEU A 48 7.51 -5.55 -11.50
C LEU A 48 7.88 -6.45 -10.32
N VAL A 49 8.53 -7.60 -10.56
CA VAL A 49 8.82 -8.59 -9.51
C VAL A 49 9.61 -7.94 -8.38
N VAL A 50 10.79 -7.38 -8.68
CA VAL A 50 11.66 -6.76 -7.66
C VAL A 50 10.96 -5.61 -6.91
N PRO A 51 10.43 -4.57 -7.58
CA PRO A 51 9.81 -3.46 -6.86
C PRO A 51 8.58 -3.90 -6.05
N GLU A 52 7.72 -4.79 -6.56
CA GLU A 52 6.57 -5.31 -5.81
C GLU A 52 7.02 -6.00 -4.51
N HIS A 53 8.07 -6.84 -4.58
CA HIS A 53 8.58 -7.55 -3.40
C HIS A 53 9.21 -6.60 -2.38
N MET A 54 9.97 -5.60 -2.85
CA MET A 54 10.58 -4.60 -1.97
C MET A 54 9.53 -3.78 -1.22
N PHE A 55 8.53 -3.27 -1.93
CA PHE A 55 7.45 -2.50 -1.31
C PHE A 55 6.62 -3.37 -0.35
N GLN A 56 6.37 -4.62 -0.69
CA GLN A 56 5.61 -5.55 0.14
C GLN A 56 6.38 -5.91 1.43
N LEU A 57 7.68 -6.13 1.34
CA LEU A 57 8.52 -6.37 2.51
C LEU A 57 8.58 -5.14 3.40
N ALA A 58 8.76 -3.95 2.82
CA ALA A 58 8.79 -2.69 3.55
C ALA A 58 7.47 -2.45 4.32
N THR A 59 6.31 -2.58 3.66
CA THR A 59 5.01 -2.42 4.32
C THR A 59 4.81 -3.46 5.42
N THR A 60 5.22 -4.71 5.20
CA THR A 60 5.13 -5.77 6.22
C THR A 60 5.94 -5.42 7.47
N ILE A 61 7.22 -5.02 7.30
CA ILE A 61 8.08 -4.60 8.41
C ILE A 61 7.49 -3.40 9.15
N MET A 62 6.98 -2.42 8.42
CA MET A 62 6.36 -1.24 9.01
C MET A 62 5.09 -1.59 9.80
N LEU A 63 4.24 -2.50 9.32
CA LEU A 63 3.05 -2.91 10.07
C LEU A 63 3.42 -3.64 11.37
N TRP A 64 4.45 -4.50 11.33
CA TRP A 64 4.97 -5.15 12.52
C TRP A 64 5.58 -4.18 13.53
N ALA A 65 6.38 -3.22 13.06
CA ALA A 65 7.07 -2.26 13.93
C ALA A 65 6.11 -1.38 14.76
N LYS A 66 4.90 -1.12 14.26
CA LYS A 66 3.85 -0.38 14.99
C LYS A 66 2.89 -1.26 15.79
N GLY A 67 3.04 -2.59 15.73
CA GLY A 67 2.17 -3.53 16.43
C GLY A 67 0.79 -3.71 15.77
N HIS A 68 0.64 -3.38 14.49
CA HIS A 68 -0.62 -3.54 13.75
C HIS A 68 -0.82 -4.99 13.28
N TYR A 69 -0.84 -5.94 14.23
CA TYR A 69 -0.77 -7.38 13.94
C TYR A 69 -1.90 -7.89 13.03
N LEU A 70 -3.12 -7.34 13.17
CA LEU A 70 -4.25 -7.69 12.31
C LEU A 70 -3.96 -7.43 10.83
N LEU A 71 -3.25 -6.34 10.51
CA LEU A 71 -2.83 -5.99 9.15
C LEU A 71 -1.52 -6.71 8.77
N ALA A 72 -0.63 -6.89 9.74
CA ALA A 72 0.69 -7.45 9.55
C ALA A 72 0.67 -8.96 9.23
N ILE A 73 -0.26 -9.73 9.80
CA ILE A 73 -0.37 -11.18 9.56
C ILE A 73 -0.71 -11.48 8.09
N PRO A 74 -1.77 -10.89 7.48
CA PRO A 74 -2.02 -11.05 6.05
C PRO A 74 -0.87 -10.55 5.17
N ALA A 75 -0.22 -9.44 5.55
CA ALA A 75 0.95 -8.93 4.82
C ALA A 75 2.13 -9.92 4.87
N CYS A 76 2.39 -10.56 6.02
CA CYS A 76 3.34 -11.65 6.17
C CYS A 76 3.00 -12.84 5.28
N PHE A 77 1.72 -13.22 5.20
CA PHE A 77 1.31 -14.29 4.30
C PHE A 77 1.62 -13.96 2.84
N VAL A 78 1.33 -12.74 2.39
CA VAL A 78 1.67 -12.29 1.03
C VAL A 78 3.19 -12.31 0.82
N THR A 79 3.97 -11.78 1.76
CA THR A 79 5.45 -11.81 1.72
C THR A 79 6.00 -13.24 1.69
N TRP A 80 5.39 -14.17 2.43
CA TRP A 80 5.74 -15.58 2.36
C TRP A 80 5.49 -16.18 0.98
N THR A 81 4.37 -15.84 0.32
CA THR A 81 4.12 -16.31 -1.06
C THR A 81 5.20 -15.83 -2.03
N HIS A 82 5.70 -14.62 -1.84
CA HIS A 82 6.77 -14.02 -2.64
C HIS A 82 8.11 -14.73 -2.44
N VAL A 83 8.48 -15.02 -1.20
CA VAL A 83 9.68 -15.79 -0.86
C VAL A 83 9.58 -17.22 -1.43
N ARG A 84 8.43 -17.87 -1.25
CA ARG A 84 8.19 -19.23 -1.78
C ARG A 84 8.31 -19.28 -3.30
N GLN A 85 7.84 -18.26 -4.02
CA GLN A 85 7.98 -18.17 -5.48
C GLN A 85 9.46 -18.07 -5.88
N HIS A 86 10.26 -17.29 -5.17
CA HIS A 86 11.71 -17.20 -5.40
C HIS A 86 12.41 -18.54 -5.14
N MET A 87 12.10 -19.20 -4.03
CA MET A 87 12.70 -20.51 -3.69
C MET A 87 12.37 -21.61 -4.71
N ARG A 88 11.24 -21.49 -5.42
CA ARG A 88 10.84 -22.45 -6.46
C ARG A 88 11.38 -22.11 -7.85
N GLY A 89 12.07 -20.97 -8.01
CA GLY A 89 12.45 -20.46 -9.34
C GLY A 89 11.27 -19.92 -10.15
N ASP A 90 10.08 -19.80 -9.53
CA ASP A 90 8.82 -19.42 -10.17
C ASP A 90 8.54 -17.91 -10.15
N ALA A 91 9.48 -17.12 -9.62
CA ALA A 91 9.33 -15.67 -9.50
C ALA A 91 9.30 -14.95 -10.85
N TRP A 92 10.03 -15.49 -11.83
CA TRP A 92 10.10 -14.96 -13.19
C TRP A 92 9.18 -15.78 -14.10
N LEU A 93 8.41 -15.09 -14.92
CA LEU A 93 7.53 -15.72 -15.89
C LEU A 93 8.30 -15.98 -17.20
N SER A 94 8.29 -17.23 -17.66
CA SER A 94 8.74 -17.57 -19.02
C SER A 94 7.68 -17.18 -20.06
N PRO A 95 8.08 -16.65 -21.23
CA PRO A 95 7.15 -16.39 -22.34
C PRO A 95 6.36 -17.62 -22.79
N THR A 96 6.95 -18.82 -22.71
CA THR A 96 6.31 -20.08 -23.10
C THR A 96 5.12 -20.45 -22.20
N ASP A 97 5.19 -20.06 -20.93
CA ASP A 97 4.23 -20.46 -19.91
C ASP A 97 3.18 -19.38 -19.65
N ALA A 98 3.30 -18.24 -20.34
CA ALA A 98 2.47 -17.07 -20.10
C ALA A 98 0.98 -17.42 -20.20
N PHE A 99 0.53 -18.08 -21.26
CA PHE A 99 -0.89 -18.45 -21.44
C PHE A 99 -1.40 -19.43 -20.38
N THR A 100 -0.62 -20.47 -20.08
CA THR A 100 -0.99 -21.49 -19.09
C THR A 100 -1.08 -20.90 -17.69
N ARG A 101 -0.17 -19.96 -17.35
CA ARG A 101 -0.11 -19.33 -16.02
C ARG A 101 -0.96 -18.05 -15.91
N THR A 102 -1.55 -17.53 -16.99
CA THR A 102 -2.28 -16.25 -16.94
C THR A 102 -3.49 -16.31 -15.99
N LYS A 103 -4.33 -17.34 -16.08
CA LYS A 103 -5.51 -17.50 -15.21
C LYS A 103 -5.14 -17.60 -13.72
N PRO A 104 -4.21 -18.49 -13.30
CA PRO A 104 -3.83 -18.55 -11.89
C PRO A 104 -3.10 -17.29 -11.41
N ILE A 105 -2.29 -16.64 -12.27
CA ILE A 105 -1.68 -15.33 -11.95
C ILE A 105 -2.77 -14.28 -11.69
N GLN A 106 -3.78 -14.21 -12.54
CA GLN A 106 -4.87 -13.24 -12.39
C GLN A 106 -5.68 -13.49 -11.11
N ALA A 107 -6.02 -14.74 -10.79
CA ALA A 107 -6.72 -15.07 -9.57
C ALA A 107 -5.90 -14.72 -8.32
N GLY A 108 -4.63 -15.13 -8.28
CA GLY A 108 -3.72 -14.83 -7.16
C GLY A 108 -3.49 -13.34 -6.97
N ARG A 109 -3.27 -12.60 -8.06
CA ARG A 109 -3.15 -11.13 -8.04
C ARG A 109 -4.45 -10.44 -7.65
N GLY A 110 -5.61 -10.98 -8.01
CA GLY A 110 -6.92 -10.49 -7.57
C GLY A 110 -7.10 -10.58 -6.06
N ILE A 111 -6.73 -11.71 -5.45
CA ILE A 111 -6.75 -11.87 -3.99
C ILE A 111 -5.78 -10.90 -3.31
N LYS A 112 -4.55 -10.76 -3.83
CA LYS A 112 -3.58 -9.76 -3.34
C LYS A 112 -4.13 -8.34 -3.41
N GLN A 113 -4.83 -8.00 -4.49
CA GLN A 113 -5.44 -6.69 -4.66
C GLN A 113 -6.45 -6.38 -3.54
N LEU A 114 -7.31 -7.35 -3.19
CA LEU A 114 -8.27 -7.20 -2.11
C LEU A 114 -7.57 -6.97 -0.77
N LEU A 115 -6.50 -7.72 -0.49
CA LEU A 115 -5.71 -7.54 0.73
C LEU A 115 -5.04 -6.16 0.79
N TYR A 116 -4.46 -5.68 -0.32
CA TYR A 116 -3.83 -4.36 -0.38
C TYR A 116 -4.84 -3.21 -0.22
N VAL A 117 -6.02 -3.33 -0.83
CA VAL A 117 -7.09 -2.33 -0.66
C VAL A 117 -7.60 -2.33 0.77
N TRP A 118 -7.85 -3.50 1.35
CA TRP A 118 -8.29 -3.62 2.73
C TRP A 118 -7.27 -3.02 3.71
N SER A 119 -5.98 -3.35 3.57
CA SER A 119 -4.94 -2.79 4.42
C SER A 119 -4.75 -1.29 4.19
N MET A 120 -4.89 -0.82 2.95
CA MET A 120 -4.84 0.60 2.61
C MET A 120 -5.95 1.41 3.30
N VAL A 121 -7.18 0.90 3.32
CA VAL A 121 -8.30 1.57 4.02
C VAL A 121 -7.99 1.71 5.52
N ALA A 122 -7.42 0.68 6.13
CA ALA A 122 -7.01 0.75 7.53
C ALA A 122 -5.87 1.75 7.76
N VAL A 123 -4.86 1.78 6.88
CA VAL A 123 -3.77 2.76 6.95
C VAL A 123 -4.28 4.19 6.77
N LEU A 124 -5.24 4.42 5.87
CA LEU A 124 -5.90 5.71 5.69
C LEU A 124 -6.63 6.18 6.95
N TYR A 125 -7.36 5.29 7.61
CA TYR A 125 -8.02 5.60 8.88
C TYR A 125 -7.00 6.02 9.96
N LEU A 126 -5.93 5.25 10.12
CA LEU A 126 -4.87 5.54 11.09
C LEU A 126 -4.15 6.86 10.79
N LEU A 127 -3.88 7.14 9.51
CA LEU A 127 -3.29 8.40 9.06
C LEU A 127 -4.20 9.60 9.40
N ALA A 128 -5.51 9.47 9.14
CA ALA A 128 -6.48 10.53 9.42
C ALA A 128 -6.61 10.78 10.93
N GLU A 129 -6.67 9.72 11.74
CA GLU A 129 -6.73 9.83 13.20
C GLU A 129 -5.50 10.54 13.77
N ASP A 130 -4.29 10.15 13.35
CA ASP A 130 -3.04 10.76 13.81
C ASP A 130 -2.93 12.22 13.34
N GLY A 131 -3.34 12.50 12.10
CA GLY A 131 -3.38 13.86 11.56
C GLY A 131 -4.34 14.80 12.31
N VAL A 132 -5.54 14.31 12.67
CA VAL A 132 -6.50 15.08 13.47
C VAL A 132 -5.95 15.34 14.87
N LYS A 133 -5.34 14.33 15.52
CA LYS A 133 -4.73 14.50 16.85
C LYS A 133 -3.60 15.52 16.85
N ASP A 134 -2.68 15.45 15.88
CA ASP A 134 -1.59 16.42 15.72
C ASP A 134 -2.15 17.84 15.50
N LEU A 135 -3.19 17.99 14.68
CA LEU A 135 -3.84 19.28 14.42
C LEU A 135 -4.53 19.86 15.66
N VAL A 136 -5.31 19.05 16.38
CA VAL A 136 -6.01 19.50 17.61
C VAL A 136 -5.00 19.87 18.69
N GLY A 137 -3.93 19.10 18.85
CA GLY A 137 -2.85 19.41 19.79
C GLY A 137 -2.17 20.75 19.45
N TRP A 138 -1.89 20.99 18.17
CA TRP A 138 -1.34 22.26 17.70
C TRP A 138 -2.28 23.45 18.00
N MET A 139 -3.59 23.30 17.75
CA MET A 139 -4.57 24.34 18.06
C MET A 139 -4.67 24.67 19.55
N HIS A 140 -4.63 23.66 20.43
CA HIS A 140 -4.64 23.88 21.88
C HIS A 140 -3.36 24.60 22.35
N GLY A 141 -2.19 24.17 21.87
CA GLY A 141 -0.93 24.85 22.18
C GLY A 141 -0.85 26.28 21.64
N TYR A 142 -1.54 26.57 20.52
CA TYR A 142 -1.67 27.93 20.01
C TYR A 142 -2.60 28.79 20.88
N ARG A 143 -3.72 28.22 21.35
CA ARG A 143 -4.69 28.89 22.22
C ARG A 143 -4.07 29.33 23.55
N GLU A 144 -3.19 28.54 24.15
CA GLU A 144 -2.51 28.90 25.40
C GLU A 144 -1.49 30.04 25.25
N LYS A 145 -0.90 30.21 24.05
CA LYS A 145 0.12 31.23 23.78
C LYS A 145 -0.44 32.58 23.38
N VAL A 146 -1.72 32.65 22.98
CA VAL A 146 -2.42 33.89 22.64
C VAL A 146 -3.40 34.21 23.76
N PRO A 147 -3.02 34.98 24.80
CA PRO A 147 -3.97 35.41 25.80
C PRO A 147 -5.01 36.27 25.08
N TYR A 148 -6.26 35.81 25.06
CA TYR A 148 -7.38 36.66 24.66
C TYR A 148 -7.44 37.83 25.63
N ARG A 149 -6.80 38.95 25.28
CA ARG A 149 -7.09 40.26 25.87
C ARG A 149 -8.46 40.64 25.32
N PHE A 150 -9.52 40.20 25.98
CA PHE A 150 -10.83 40.83 25.80
C PHE A 150 -10.65 42.30 26.18
N SER A 151 -10.66 43.20 25.19
CA SER A 151 -10.81 44.64 25.46
C SER A 151 -12.22 44.80 26.04
N PRO A 152 -12.39 45.43 27.22
CA PRO A 152 -13.67 45.51 27.92
C PRO A 152 -14.66 46.52 27.29
N ASP A 153 -14.52 46.88 26.01
CA ASP A 153 -15.19 48.05 25.42
C ASP A 153 -16.64 47.82 24.94
N PHE A 154 -17.30 46.74 25.37
CA PHE A 154 -18.69 46.45 24.99
C PHE A 154 -19.61 46.18 26.20
N GLN A 155 -19.50 46.99 27.25
CA GLN A 155 -20.48 46.99 28.36
C GLN A 155 -21.48 48.16 28.33
N HIS A 156 -21.47 48.99 27.29
CA HIS A 156 -22.34 50.17 27.20
C HIS A 156 -22.96 50.36 25.82
N LEU A 157 -23.74 49.39 25.34
CA LEU A 157 -24.75 49.59 24.28
C LEU A 157 -25.98 48.72 24.55
#